data_AF-A0A7C4XXP8-F1
#
_entry.id   AF-A0A7C4XXP8-F1
#
_cell.length_a   1.000
_cell.length_b   1.000
_cell.length_c   1.000
_cell.angle_alpha   90.00
_cell.angle_beta   90.00
_cell.angle_gamma   90.00
#
_symmetry.space_group_name_H-M   'P 1'
#
loop_
_entity.id
_entity.type
_entity.pdbx_description
1 polymer ?
#
loop_
_entity_poly.entity_id
_entity_poly.type
_entity_poly.pdbx_seq_one_letter_code
_entity_poly.pdbx_strand_id
1 'polypeptide(L)'
;THLKKDSPYNTYLYAGLPPGPICTPSIETIEAVLDAPKTGYLYFVASSKFDGSSVFTTNFDDHLKYARLYQQELTRRMDSARKAKENK
;
A
#
# COMPACT_ATOMS: atom_id res chain seq x y z
N THR A 1 16.60 9.72 -3.26
CA THR A 1 15.28 9.14 -2.92
C THR A 1 14.63 8.65 -4.20
N HIS A 2 14.29 7.36 -4.29
CA HIS A 2 13.81 6.76 -5.54
C HIS A 2 12.47 7.35 -6.04
N LEU A 3 11.63 7.84 -5.12
CA LEU A 3 10.32 8.44 -5.42
C LEU A 3 10.39 9.74 -6.23
N LYS A 4 11.54 10.43 -6.24
CA LYS A 4 11.72 11.71 -6.94
C LYS A 4 12.45 11.55 -8.29
N LYS A 5 12.68 10.32 -8.75
CA LYS A 5 13.36 10.07 -10.01
C LYS A 5 12.46 10.48 -11.16
N ASP A 6 12.97 11.34 -12.03
CA ASP A 6 12.28 11.72 -13.24
C ASP A 6 12.28 10.54 -14.23
N SER A 7 11.07 10.07 -14.54
CA SER A 7 10.80 8.93 -15.42
C SER A 7 9.33 8.99 -15.82
N PRO A 8 8.99 8.72 -17.09
CA PRO A 8 7.60 8.73 -17.54
C PRO A 8 6.74 7.64 -16.87
N TYR A 9 7.35 6.67 -16.18
CA TYR A 9 6.65 5.66 -15.38
C TYR A 9 6.38 6.08 -13.92
N ASN A 10 6.85 7.26 -13.49
CA ASN A 10 6.71 7.71 -12.10
C ASN A 10 5.34 8.34 -11.84
N THR A 11 4.41 7.53 -11.34
CA THR A 11 3.04 7.95 -10.97
C THR A 11 2.97 8.86 -9.73
N TYR A 12 4.08 9.11 -9.03
CA TYR A 12 4.16 10.18 -8.02
C TYR A 12 4.33 11.58 -8.64
N LEU A 13 4.90 11.66 -9.84
CA LEU A 13 5.20 12.94 -10.52
C LEU A 13 4.22 13.23 -11.66
N TYR A 14 3.80 12.21 -12.40
CA TYR A 14 2.95 12.33 -13.57
C TYR A 14 1.58 11.70 -13.31
N ALA A 15 0.51 12.47 -13.52
CA ALA A 15 -0.86 12.00 -13.34
C ALA A 15 -1.30 11.09 -14.51
N GLY A 16 -2.19 10.14 -14.21
CA GLY A 16 -2.69 9.18 -15.18
C GLY A 16 -1.91 7.86 -15.19
N LEU A 17 -2.10 7.08 -16.25
CA LEU A 17 -1.43 5.80 -16.43
C LEU A 17 -0.01 6.01 -17.03
N PRO A 18 0.95 5.14 -16.67
CA PRO A 18 2.26 5.15 -17.33
C PRO A 18 2.13 4.80 -18.83
N PRO A 19 3.17 5.08 -19.66
CA PRO A 19 3.14 4.83 -21.10
C PRO A 19 2.92 3.36 -21.51
N GLY A 20 3.17 2.42 -20.59
CA GLY A 20 3.05 0.99 -20.83
C GLY A 20 2.95 0.20 -19.53
N PRO A 21 2.73 -1.13 -19.63
CA PRO A 21 2.64 -2.00 -18.46
C PRO A 21 3.99 -2.11 -17.75
N ILE A 22 3.94 -2.28 -16.43
CA ILE A 22 5.12 -2.51 -15.59
C ILE A 22 5.39 -3.99 -15.32
N CYS A 23 4.41 -4.85 -15.61
CA CYS A 23 4.47 -6.30 -15.45
C CYS A 23 3.47 -6.97 -16.41
N THR A 24 3.57 -8.30 -16.53
CA THR A 24 2.58 -9.12 -17.24
C THR A 24 1.43 -9.47 -16.28
N PRO A 25 0.21 -8.96 -16.48
CA PRO A 25 -0.92 -9.28 -15.61
C PRO A 25 -1.41 -10.71 -15.82
N SER A 26 -2.02 -11.30 -14.79
CA SER A 26 -2.76 -12.55 -14.93
C SER A 26 -4.15 -12.31 -15.52
N ILE A 27 -4.81 -13.37 -16.00
CA ILE A 27 -6.18 -13.28 -16.56
C ILE A 27 -7.15 -12.81 -15.47
N GLU A 28 -7.04 -13.35 -14.26
CA GLU A 28 -7.89 -12.99 -13.12
C GLU A 28 -7.75 -11.51 -12.76
N THR A 29 -6.55 -10.95 -12.93
CA THR A 29 -6.30 -9.51 -12.72
C THR A 29 -7.03 -8.66 -13.76
N ILE A 30 -7.03 -9.10 -15.02
CA ILE A 30 -7.74 -8.40 -16.11
C ILE A 30 -9.25 -8.44 -15.86
N GLU A 31 -9.79 -9.61 -15.52
CA GLU A 31 -11.22 -9.78 -15.20
C GLU A 31 -11.64 -8.92 -14.00
N ALA A 32 -10.85 -8.89 -12.93
CA ALA A 32 -11.13 -8.08 -11.74
C ALA A 32 -11.16 -6.57 -12.02
N VAL A 33 -10.38 -6.10 -12.99
CA VAL A 33 -10.41 -4.68 -13.43
C VAL A 33 -11.65 -4.40 -14.28
N LEU A 34 -12.04 -5.33 -15.15
CA LEU A 34 -13.23 -5.19 -16.00
C LEU A 34 -14.54 -5.25 -15.21
N ASP A 35 -14.61 -6.06 -14.15
CA ASP A 35 -15.76 -6.20 -13.26
C ASP A 35 -15.55 -5.51 -11.89
N ALA A 36 -14.80 -4.41 -11.89
CA ALA A 36 -14.48 -3.71 -10.64
C ALA A 36 -15.76 -3.15 -9.98
N PRO A 37 -16.00 -3.40 -8.67
CA PRO A 37 -17.15 -2.86 -7.98
C PRO A 37 -17.05 -1.33 -7.88
N LYS A 38 -18.19 -0.65 -7.99
CA LYS A 38 -18.26 0.79 -7.77
C LYS A 38 -18.04 1.08 -6.29
N THR A 39 -16.96 1.79 -5.97
CA THR A 39 -16.64 2.21 -4.59
C THR A 39 -16.25 3.69 -4.57
N GLY A 40 -16.36 4.32 -3.40
CA GLY A 40 -15.86 5.68 -3.16
C GLY A 40 -14.45 5.73 -2.58
N TYR A 41 -13.73 4.59 -2.56
CA TYR A 41 -12.41 4.52 -1.95
C TYR A 41 -11.38 5.21 -2.82
N LEU A 42 -10.51 5.99 -2.19
CA LEU A 42 -9.42 6.71 -2.84
C LEU A 42 -8.05 6.30 -2.29
N TYR A 43 -8.00 5.85 -1.04
CA TYR A 43 -6.77 5.47 -0.36
C TYR A 43 -6.87 4.06 0.20
N PHE A 44 -5.74 3.35 0.21
CA PHE A 44 -5.59 2.07 0.88
C PHE A 44 -4.28 2.03 1.68
N VAL A 45 -4.26 1.26 2.75
CA VAL A 45 -3.05 1.01 3.55
C VAL A 45 -3.08 -0.39 4.12
N ALA A 46 -1.90 -1.01 4.31
CA ALA A 46 -1.80 -2.31 4.94
C ALA A 46 -2.41 -2.29 6.36
N SER A 47 -3.15 -3.34 6.71
CA SER A 47 -3.81 -3.47 8.01
C SER A 47 -2.79 -3.65 9.12
N SER A 48 -2.98 -2.98 10.26
CA SER A 48 -2.19 -3.18 11.47
C SER A 48 -2.36 -4.58 12.08
N LYS A 49 -3.25 -5.43 11.54
CA LYS A 49 -3.36 -6.83 11.94
C LYS A 49 -2.22 -7.69 11.40
N PHE A 50 -1.58 -7.29 10.29
CA PHE A 50 -0.57 -8.08 9.57
C PHE A 50 -1.09 -9.49 9.17
N ASP A 51 -2.35 -9.58 8.78
CA ASP A 51 -3.02 -10.77 8.24
C ASP A 51 -3.05 -10.79 6.70
N GLY A 52 -2.32 -9.87 6.06
CA GLY A 52 -2.32 -9.68 4.61
C GLY A 52 -3.46 -8.80 4.08
N SER A 53 -4.37 -8.33 4.96
CA SER A 53 -5.46 -7.43 4.55
C SER A 53 -5.02 -5.97 4.38
N SER A 54 -5.83 -5.21 3.65
CA SER A 54 -5.71 -3.76 3.48
C SER A 54 -6.97 -3.05 3.99
N VAL A 55 -6.80 -1.84 4.52
CA VAL A 55 -7.89 -0.94 4.91
C VAL A 55 -8.08 0.08 3.81
N PHE A 56 -9.31 0.21 3.31
CA PHE A 56 -9.70 1.17 2.27
C PHE A 56 -10.46 2.35 2.89
N THR A 57 -10.18 3.57 2.42
CA THR A 57 -10.75 4.81 2.96
C THR A 57 -11.07 5.80 1.85
N THR A 58 -12.07 6.64 2.06
CA THR A 58 -12.56 7.62 1.08
C THR A 58 -11.91 9.00 1.23
N ASN A 59 -11.24 9.25 2.37
CA ASN A 59 -10.63 10.53 2.71
C ASN A 59 -9.22 10.35 3.27
N PHE A 60 -8.44 11.43 3.23
CA PHE A 60 -7.03 11.41 3.58
C PHE A 60 -6.78 11.29 5.10
N ASP A 61 -7.64 11.88 5.93
CA ASP A 61 -7.46 11.86 7.39
C ASP A 61 -7.59 10.45 7.97
N ASP A 62 -8.58 9.68 7.49
CA ASP A 62 -8.73 8.28 7.85
C ASP A 62 -7.54 7.46 7.36
N HIS A 63 -7.07 7.69 6.13
CA HIS A 63 -5.87 7.03 5.62
C HIS A 63 -4.66 7.28 6.54
N LEU A 64 -4.43 8.53 6.96
CA LEU A 64 -3.35 8.88 7.89
C LEU A 64 -3.51 8.21 9.25
N LYS A 65 -4.73 8.12 9.77
CA LYS A 65 -5.02 7.40 11.03
C LYS A 65 -4.61 5.94 10.92
N TYR A 66 -5.05 5.23 9.88
CA TYR A 66 -4.72 3.81 9.72
C TYR A 66 -3.23 3.58 9.38
N ALA A 67 -2.60 4.50 8.63
CA ALA A 67 -1.16 4.47 8.39
C ALA A 67 -0.37 4.58 9.69
N ARG A 68 -0.75 5.47 10.61
CA ARG A 68 -0.12 5.58 11.93
C ARG A 68 -0.28 4.31 12.75
N LEU A 69 -1.46 3.70 12.75
CA LEU A 69 -1.70 2.43 13.44
C LEU A 69 -0.81 1.30 12.91
N TYR A 70 -0.65 1.21 11.58
CA TYR A 70 0.27 0.25 10.96
C TYR A 70 1.72 0.49 11.39
N GLN A 71 2.20 1.74 11.35
CA GLN A 71 3.57 2.08 11.74
C GLN A 71 3.85 1.79 13.22
N GLN A 72 2.92 2.13 14.12
CA GLN A 72 3.05 1.84 15.55
C GLN A 72 3.18 0.35 15.82
N GLU A 73 2.34 -0.48 15.18
CA GLU A 73 2.40 -1.92 15.35
C GLU A 73 3.68 -2.52 14.72
N LEU A 74 4.12 -2.00 13.58
CA LEU A 74 5.38 -2.40 12.96
C LEU A 74 6.56 -2.16 13.92
N THR A 75 6.66 -0.96 14.49
CA THR A 75 7.68 -0.60 15.49
C THR A 75 7.62 -1.55 16.68
N ARG A 76 6.44 -1.77 17.27
CA ARG A 76 6.26 -2.67 18.40
C ARG A 76 6.75 -4.09 18.11
N ARG A 77 6.46 -4.62 16.93
CA ARG A 77 6.90 -5.96 16.50
C ARG A 77 8.42 -6.02 16.30
N MET A 78 9.00 -5.01 15.69
CA MET A 78 10.45 -4.90 15.51
C MET A 78 11.19 -4.85 16.85
N ASP A 79 10.70 -4.04 17.79
CA ASP A 79 11.28 -3.93 19.14
C ASP A 79 11.18 -5.24 19.92
N SER A 80 10.04 -5.92 19.82
CA SER A 80 9.83 -7.24 20.44
C SER A 80 10.77 -8.29 19.86
N ALA A 81 10.95 -8.31 18.53
CA ALA A 81 11.86 -9.20 17.85
C ALA A 81 13.33 -8.92 18.19
N ARG A 82 13.69 -7.64 18.36
CA ARG A 82 15.03 -7.24 18.81
C ARG A 82 15.31 -7.72 20.23
N LYS A 83 14.40 -7.48 21.18
CA LYS A 83 14.53 -7.95 22.57
C LYS A 83 14.64 -9.48 22.66
N ALA A 84 13.86 -10.20 21.86
CA ALA A 84 13.94 -11.67 21.80
C ALA A 84 15.29 -12.19 21.28
N LYS A 85 15.97 -11.43 20.40
CA LYS A 85 17.32 -11.75 19.92
C LYS A 85 18.41 -11.40 20.94
N GLU A 86 18.22 -10.34 21.74
CA GLU A 86 19.17 -9.92 22.78
C GLU A 86 19.13 -10.84 24.02
N ASN A 87 17.98 -11.47 24.29
CA ASN A 87 17.81 -12.43 25.39
C ASN A 87 18.18 -13.88 25.01
N LYS A 88 18.75 -14.11 23.83
CA LYS A 88 19.18 -15.41 23.32
C LYS A 88 20.70 -15.43 23.17
#